data_AF-V4SAH1-F1
#
_entry.id   AF-V4SAH1-F1
#
_cell.length_a   1.000
_cell.length_b   1.000
_cell.length_c   1.000
_cell.angle_alpha   90.00
_cell.angle_beta   90.00
_cell.angle_gamma   90.00
#
_symmetry.space_group_name_H-M   'P 1'
#
loop_
_entity.id
_entity.type
_entity.pdbx_description
1 polymer ?
#
loop_
_entity_poly.entity_id
_entity_poly.type
_entity_poly.pdbx_seq_one_letter_code
_entity_poly.pdbx_strand_id
1 'polypeptide(L)'
;MSRRQRAVTAAAAGRGRDSFGFANMMHQVLTESAARPRALFSVASILLTCILVYGVADTLRFLPLSNSFSSFPSIFPSSALDNDSLQDADIMWFRDPFPRFYPDADFQVACDHFLGSPDDVQNRPNGGFNHVKSNNRSIEFYRFWYASRETYPGYHDQDVLNIIKFDPSIMDIGLKIKFLDTAYFGGLCEPSEDFNVVCTMHANCCYGLNSKLIDLRIMLQDWKYFLSLPLTLKKSAMFSWTVPENCSLDSLHYNSTRMSL
;
A
#
# COMPACT_ATOMS: atom_id res chain seq x y z
N MET A 1 9.71 -45.25 76.29
CA MET A 1 10.36 -46.53 76.64
C MET A 1 9.85 -47.61 75.69
N SER A 2 10.76 -48.43 75.17
CA SER A 2 10.62 -49.84 74.72
C SER A 2 9.51 -50.16 73.70
N ARG A 3 9.73 -50.42 72.41
CA ARG A 3 10.53 -51.45 71.69
C ARG A 3 10.13 -52.91 71.97
N ARG A 4 9.84 -53.62 70.85
CA ARG A 4 9.94 -55.09 70.59
C ARG A 4 8.83 -55.96 71.23
N GLN A 5 8.38 -57.08 70.64
CA GLN A 5 9.01 -58.16 69.87
C GLN A 5 7.96 -58.79 68.90
N ARG A 6 8.32 -59.15 67.65
CA ARG A 6 8.72 -60.51 67.17
C ARG A 6 7.71 -61.65 67.42
N ALA A 7 7.31 -62.34 66.35
CA ALA A 7 7.47 -63.80 66.12
C ALA A 7 6.62 -64.21 64.89
N VAL A 8 7.18 -64.74 63.79
CA VAL A 8 7.45 -66.20 63.51
C VAL A 8 6.10 -66.93 63.29
N THR A 9 5.75 -67.55 62.16
CA THR A 9 6.30 -68.76 61.48
C THR A 9 5.46 -68.98 60.19
N ALA A 10 6.05 -69.38 59.03
CA ALA A 10 6.04 -70.74 58.42
C ALA A 10 4.62 -71.32 58.12
N ALA A 11 4.29 -72.02 57.04
CA ALA A 11 4.92 -72.46 55.78
C ALA A 11 3.83 -73.16 54.93
N ALA A 12 4.10 -73.37 53.63
CA ALA A 12 3.54 -74.39 52.73
C ALA A 12 2.02 -74.31 52.36
N ALA A 13 1.53 -74.61 51.15
CA ALA A 13 2.08 -74.99 49.85
C ALA A 13 0.93 -74.94 48.83
N GLY A 14 1.24 -74.80 47.53
CA GLY A 14 0.41 -75.41 46.47
C GLY A 14 -0.23 -74.51 45.42
N ARG A 15 0.47 -74.38 44.27
CA ARG A 15 -0.01 -74.36 42.87
C ARG A 15 -1.23 -73.52 42.47
N GLY A 16 -1.00 -72.59 41.54
CA GLY A 16 -2.05 -72.08 40.65
C GLY A 16 -1.62 -70.81 39.93
N ARG A 17 -1.02 -70.96 38.75
CA ARG A 17 -0.75 -69.90 37.78
C ARG A 17 -2.06 -69.24 37.33
N ASP A 18 -2.12 -67.91 37.30
CA ASP A 18 -2.29 -67.12 36.06
C ASP A 18 -2.87 -65.70 36.28
N SER A 19 -2.19 -64.73 35.67
CA SER A 19 -2.81 -63.59 34.94
C SER A 19 -3.44 -62.40 35.69
N PHE A 20 -2.71 -61.71 36.58
CA PHE A 20 -3.13 -60.36 37.05
C PHE A 20 -2.05 -59.25 37.03
N GLY A 21 -0.82 -59.54 36.61
CA GLY A 21 0.29 -58.57 36.60
C GLY A 21 0.61 -57.91 35.25
N PHE A 22 0.21 -58.50 34.12
CA PHE A 22 0.62 -58.05 32.79
C PHE A 22 -0.25 -56.91 32.23
N ALA A 23 -1.53 -56.86 32.65
CA ALA A 23 -2.47 -55.85 32.17
C ALA A 23 -2.17 -54.43 32.71
N ASN A 24 -1.73 -54.31 33.97
CA ASN A 24 -1.38 -53.01 34.57
C ASN A 24 -0.05 -52.44 34.06
N MET A 25 0.91 -53.29 33.66
CA MET A 25 2.16 -52.82 33.07
C MET A 25 1.96 -52.27 31.65
N MET A 26 1.09 -52.91 30.85
CA MET A 26 0.77 -52.43 29.50
C MET A 26 -0.07 -51.13 29.51
N HIS A 27 -0.93 -50.92 30.51
CA HIS A 27 -1.70 -49.69 30.60
C HIS A 27 -0.83 -48.47 30.97
N GLN A 28 0.25 -48.67 31.73
CA GLN A 28 1.17 -47.59 32.13
C GLN A 28 2.18 -47.23 31.01
N VAL A 29 2.67 -48.23 30.26
CA VAL A 29 3.60 -48.02 29.13
C VAL A 29 2.90 -47.39 27.91
N LEU A 30 1.62 -47.70 27.66
CA LEU A 30 0.86 -47.11 26.56
C LEU A 30 0.46 -45.64 26.81
N THR A 31 0.38 -45.19 28.06
CA THR A 31 0.08 -43.78 28.39
C THR A 31 1.28 -42.84 28.32
N GLU A 32 2.51 -43.31 28.54
CA GLU A 32 3.71 -42.45 28.42
C GLU A 32 4.19 -42.28 26.97
N SER A 33 3.91 -43.24 26.09
CA SER A 33 4.30 -43.18 24.67
C SER A 33 3.43 -42.22 23.84
N ALA A 34 2.18 -41.94 24.25
CA ALA A 34 1.27 -41.08 23.49
C ALA A 34 1.42 -39.57 23.78
N ALA A 35 2.13 -39.18 24.84
CA ALA A 35 2.32 -37.77 25.21
C ALA A 35 3.49 -37.09 24.45
N ARG A 36 4.58 -37.82 24.17
CA ARG A 36 5.74 -37.31 23.42
C ARG A 36 5.46 -36.95 21.95
N PRO A 37 4.77 -37.78 21.14
CA PRO A 37 4.45 -37.39 19.77
C PRO A 37 3.47 -36.22 19.77
N ARG A 38 2.46 -36.21 20.64
CA ARG A 38 1.50 -35.08 20.72
C ARG A 38 2.18 -33.77 21.08
N ALA A 39 3.08 -33.77 22.06
CA ALA A 39 3.85 -32.59 22.46
C ALA A 39 4.77 -32.08 21.34
N LEU A 40 5.47 -32.97 20.64
CA LEU A 40 6.33 -32.63 19.50
C LEU A 40 5.53 -32.12 18.30
N PHE A 41 4.37 -32.71 18.00
CA PHE A 41 3.46 -32.21 16.96
C PHE A 41 2.85 -30.85 17.33
N SER A 42 2.53 -30.60 18.61
CA SER A 42 2.06 -29.28 19.05
C SER A 42 3.17 -28.23 19.03
N VAL A 43 4.41 -28.56 19.42
CA VAL A 43 5.54 -27.61 19.37
C VAL A 43 5.96 -27.32 17.93
N ALA A 44 5.99 -28.34 17.06
CA ALA A 44 6.25 -28.17 15.63
C ALA A 44 5.13 -27.40 14.93
N SER A 45 3.86 -27.62 15.30
CA SER A 45 2.71 -26.85 14.81
C SER A 45 2.79 -25.39 15.28
N ILE A 46 3.10 -25.15 16.55
CA ILE A 46 3.29 -23.80 17.10
C ILE A 46 4.47 -23.10 16.41
N LEU A 47 5.61 -23.77 16.24
CA LEU A 47 6.77 -23.22 15.53
C LEU A 47 6.47 -22.95 14.05
N LEU A 48 5.76 -23.85 13.37
CA LEU A 48 5.36 -23.66 11.98
C LEU A 48 4.36 -22.51 11.86
N THR A 49 3.39 -22.39 12.78
CA THR A 49 2.50 -21.22 12.82
C THR A 49 3.26 -19.95 13.18
N CYS A 50 4.25 -19.99 14.07
CA CYS A 50 5.07 -18.84 14.39
C CYS A 50 5.95 -18.43 13.22
N ILE A 51 6.51 -19.38 12.46
CA ILE A 51 7.30 -19.14 11.24
C ILE A 51 6.40 -18.66 10.10
N LEU A 52 5.18 -19.17 9.98
CA LEU A 52 4.20 -18.66 9.01
C LEU A 52 3.70 -17.28 9.41
N VAL A 53 3.44 -17.01 10.69
CA VAL A 53 3.05 -15.68 11.19
C VAL A 53 4.22 -14.70 11.13
N TYR A 54 5.46 -15.12 11.38
CA TYR A 54 6.64 -14.27 11.18
C TYR A 54 6.97 -14.07 9.71
N GLY A 55 6.84 -15.10 8.88
CA GLY A 55 7.06 -15.03 7.44
C GLY A 55 6.01 -14.15 6.77
N VAL A 56 4.74 -14.26 7.19
CA VAL A 56 3.64 -13.37 6.83
C VAL A 56 3.85 -11.99 7.44
N ALA A 57 4.34 -11.84 8.66
CA ALA A 57 4.66 -10.53 9.25
C ALA A 57 5.83 -9.82 8.56
N ASP A 58 6.87 -10.55 8.12
CA ASP A 58 7.97 -10.00 7.32
C ASP A 58 7.53 -9.69 5.89
N THR A 59 6.53 -10.39 5.34
CA THR A 59 5.84 -9.95 4.11
C THR A 59 4.82 -8.83 4.33
N LEU A 60 4.29 -8.66 5.55
CA LEU A 60 3.33 -7.62 5.93
C LEU A 60 4.00 -6.35 6.47
N ARG A 61 5.31 -6.35 6.75
CA ARG A 61 6.06 -5.12 7.08
C ARG A 61 6.11 -4.11 5.93
N PHE A 62 5.65 -4.51 4.74
CA PHE A 62 5.52 -3.66 3.56
C PHE A 62 4.18 -3.78 2.83
N LEU A 63 3.11 -4.28 3.47
CA LEU A 63 1.77 -4.22 2.90
C LEU A 63 0.85 -3.31 3.73
N PRO A 64 0.33 -2.22 3.14
CA PRO A 64 -0.72 -1.45 3.77
C PRO A 64 -1.97 -2.32 3.84
N LEU A 65 -2.50 -2.54 5.04
CA LEU A 65 -3.79 -3.20 5.21
C LEU A 65 -4.91 -2.22 4.85
N SER A 66 -5.12 -2.05 3.55
CA SER A 66 -6.35 -1.55 2.96
C SER A 66 -6.64 -2.43 1.75
N ASN A 67 -7.61 -3.35 1.91
CA ASN A 67 -8.16 -4.14 0.83
C ASN A 67 -8.82 -3.22 -0.22
N SER A 68 -8.03 -2.77 -1.20
CA SER A 68 -8.46 -2.49 -2.57
C SER A 68 -7.24 -2.22 -3.46
N PHE A 69 -6.33 -3.19 -3.55
CA PHE A 69 -5.30 -3.21 -4.59
C PHE A 69 -5.44 -4.52 -5.36
N SER A 70 -6.28 -4.50 -6.40
CA SER A 70 -6.07 -5.36 -7.57
C SER A 70 -6.91 -4.92 -8.77
N SER A 71 -6.18 -4.78 -9.88
CA SER A 71 -6.63 -4.97 -11.26
C SER A 71 -7.15 -3.75 -12.05
N PHE A 72 -6.22 -2.93 -12.53
CA PHE A 72 -6.28 -2.41 -13.92
C PHE A 72 -4.88 -2.41 -14.57
N PRO A 73 -4.36 -3.56 -15.03
CA PRO A 73 -3.14 -3.60 -15.83
C PRO A 73 -3.33 -3.07 -17.26
N SER A 74 -4.54 -2.63 -17.63
CA SER A 74 -4.90 -2.24 -19.00
C SER A 74 -5.21 -0.75 -19.18
N ILE A 75 -5.09 0.07 -18.12
CA ILE A 75 -5.19 1.53 -18.24
C ILE A 75 -3.81 2.18 -18.37
N PHE A 76 -2.75 1.57 -17.83
CA PHE A 76 -1.38 2.06 -18.01
C PHE A 76 -0.51 0.97 -18.64
N PRO A 77 -0.14 1.07 -19.94
CA PRO A 77 0.73 0.09 -20.55
C PRO A 77 2.17 0.31 -20.05
N SER A 78 2.59 -0.49 -19.07
CA SER A 78 4.02 -0.76 -18.86
C SER A 78 4.49 -1.72 -19.95
N SER A 79 4.90 -1.16 -21.09
CA SER A 79 5.59 -1.95 -22.12
C SER A 79 7.07 -2.13 -21.76
N ALA A 80 7.38 -3.35 -21.34
CA ALA A 80 8.58 -4.14 -21.65
C ALA A 80 9.98 -3.63 -21.23
N LEU A 81 10.54 -4.38 -20.25
CA LEU A 81 11.93 -4.86 -20.16
C LEU A 81 13.05 -3.94 -20.66
N ASP A 82 13.68 -3.23 -19.74
CA ASP A 82 15.13 -3.09 -19.74
C ASP A 82 15.67 -3.35 -18.33
N ASN A 83 16.68 -4.21 -18.28
CA ASN A 83 17.42 -4.56 -17.07
C ASN A 83 18.14 -3.29 -16.57
N ASP A 84 17.86 -2.90 -15.33
CA ASP A 84 18.32 -1.68 -14.61
C ASP A 84 17.44 -0.41 -14.70
N SER A 85 16.11 -0.59 -14.75
CA SER A 85 15.14 0.51 -14.63
C SER A 85 14.49 0.52 -13.24
N LEU A 86 14.82 1.51 -12.41
CA LEU A 86 13.97 1.93 -11.30
C LEU A 86 12.62 2.31 -11.94
N GLN A 87 11.55 1.59 -11.61
CA GLN A 87 10.19 1.83 -12.12
C GLN A 87 9.87 3.32 -12.12
N ASP A 88 9.20 3.81 -13.17
CA ASP A 88 8.68 5.19 -13.33
C ASP A 88 7.80 5.60 -12.14
N ALA A 89 8.42 5.87 -11.00
CA ALA A 89 7.79 6.35 -9.78
C ALA A 89 7.97 7.86 -9.79
N ASP A 90 7.01 8.57 -10.38
CA ASP A 90 7.02 10.02 -10.46
C ASP A 90 6.24 10.69 -9.32
N ILE A 91 5.87 9.93 -8.28
CA ILE A 91 5.13 10.44 -7.12
C ILE A 91 5.84 10.06 -5.83
N MET A 92 6.05 11.05 -4.97
CA MET A 92 6.54 10.83 -3.62
C MET A 92 5.43 10.96 -2.58
N TRP A 93 5.48 10.07 -1.60
CA TRP A 93 4.52 9.98 -0.49
C TRP A 93 5.21 10.43 0.79
N PHE A 94 4.67 11.47 1.40
CA PHE A 94 5.23 12.09 2.61
C PHE A 94 4.40 11.83 3.85
N ARG A 95 3.08 11.67 3.72
CA ARG A 95 2.14 11.44 4.81
C ARG A 95 1.01 10.52 4.40
N ASP A 96 0.27 10.05 5.41
CA ASP A 96 -0.97 9.31 5.21
C ASP A 96 -2.00 10.18 4.45
N PRO A 97 -2.43 9.79 3.23
CA PRO A 97 -3.43 10.53 2.47
C PRO A 97 -4.86 10.20 2.89
N PHE A 98 -5.12 9.07 3.57
CA PHE A 98 -6.48 8.61 3.86
C PHE A 98 -7.34 9.62 4.65
N PRO A 99 -6.81 10.37 5.63
CA PRO A 99 -7.57 11.40 6.34
C PRO A 99 -8.03 12.57 5.46
N ARG A 100 -7.48 12.72 4.24
CA ARG A 100 -7.83 13.80 3.30
C ARG A 100 -8.89 13.39 2.28
N PHE A 101 -9.30 12.12 2.25
CA PHE A 101 -10.30 11.65 1.29
C PHE A 101 -11.74 11.95 1.72
N TYR A 102 -12.56 12.22 0.72
CA TYR A 102 -13.99 12.44 0.87
C TYR A 102 -14.75 11.12 1.01
N PRO A 103 -15.45 10.85 2.13
CA PRO A 103 -16.16 9.60 2.35
C PRO A 103 -17.38 9.39 1.45
N ASP A 104 -17.90 10.43 0.80
CA ASP A 104 -19.06 10.36 -0.08
C ASP A 104 -18.71 10.27 -1.57
N ALA A 105 -17.43 10.40 -1.92
CA ALA A 105 -16.94 10.37 -3.30
C ALA A 105 -16.73 8.95 -3.83
N ASP A 106 -17.06 8.76 -5.11
CA ASP A 106 -16.81 7.52 -5.85
C ASP A 106 -15.42 7.51 -6.47
N PHE A 107 -15.02 8.65 -7.04
CA PHE A 107 -13.76 8.85 -7.74
C PHE A 107 -13.10 10.15 -7.26
N GLN A 108 -11.86 10.08 -6.83
CA GLN A 108 -11.11 11.23 -6.35
C GLN A 108 -9.76 11.27 -7.04
N VAL A 109 -9.36 12.43 -7.55
CA VAL A 109 -8.18 12.57 -8.41
C VAL A 109 -7.38 13.82 -8.06
N ALA A 110 -6.05 13.72 -8.06
CA ALA A 110 -5.15 14.86 -7.90
C ALA A 110 -5.15 15.75 -9.13
N CYS A 111 -4.78 17.02 -8.92
CA CYS A 111 -4.87 18.06 -9.94
C CYS A 111 -3.50 18.63 -10.30
N ASP A 112 -3.35 19.03 -11.56
CA ASP A 112 -2.31 19.97 -11.95
C ASP A 112 -2.64 21.38 -11.45
N HIS A 113 -3.93 21.73 -11.43
CA HIS A 113 -4.42 22.99 -10.90
C HIS A 113 -5.73 22.85 -10.13
N PHE A 114 -5.74 23.35 -8.89
CA PHE A 114 -6.90 23.35 -8.01
C PHE A 114 -7.48 24.76 -7.86
N LEU A 115 -8.76 24.93 -8.22
CA LEU A 115 -9.46 26.22 -8.25
C LEU A 115 -10.12 26.60 -6.90
N GLY A 116 -9.87 25.81 -5.85
CA GLY A 116 -10.31 26.09 -4.48
C GLY A 116 -11.54 25.32 -4.01
N SER A 117 -12.25 24.61 -4.91
CA SER A 117 -13.41 23.78 -4.55
C SER A 117 -13.24 22.34 -5.03
N PRO A 118 -13.37 21.32 -4.16
CA PRO A 118 -13.30 19.90 -4.54
C PRO A 118 -14.41 19.44 -5.49
N ASP A 119 -15.52 20.17 -5.56
CA ASP A 119 -16.68 19.85 -6.41
C ASP A 119 -16.64 20.56 -7.76
N ASP A 120 -15.70 21.49 -7.95
CA ASP A 120 -15.64 22.27 -9.19
C ASP A 120 -15.06 21.40 -10.33
N VAL A 121 -15.91 21.05 -11.28
CA VAL A 121 -15.52 20.28 -12.48
C VAL A 121 -14.50 21.02 -13.36
N GLN A 122 -14.29 22.32 -13.17
CA GLN A 122 -13.28 23.10 -13.87
C GLN A 122 -11.84 22.83 -13.38
N ASN A 123 -11.65 22.20 -12.22
CA ASN A 123 -10.34 21.73 -11.75
C ASN A 123 -9.65 20.88 -12.82
N ARG A 124 -8.32 20.91 -12.91
CA ARG A 124 -7.57 20.20 -13.95
C ARG A 124 -6.94 18.92 -13.37
N PRO A 125 -7.64 17.77 -13.39
CA PRO A 125 -7.09 16.51 -12.91
C PRO A 125 -5.89 16.07 -13.75
N ASN A 126 -4.93 15.41 -13.10
CA ASN A 126 -3.73 14.89 -13.77
C ASN A 126 -3.60 13.36 -13.77
N GLY A 127 -4.39 12.68 -12.93
CA GLY A 127 -4.40 11.22 -12.89
C GLY A 127 -3.16 10.58 -12.27
N GLY A 128 -2.18 11.35 -11.78
CA GLY A 128 -1.04 10.81 -11.04
C GLY A 128 -1.46 10.11 -9.76
N PHE A 129 -2.43 10.68 -9.04
CA PHE A 129 -3.01 10.06 -7.85
C PHE A 129 -4.52 9.93 -7.98
N ASN A 130 -5.04 8.71 -7.79
CA ASN A 130 -6.47 8.43 -7.76
C ASN A 130 -6.84 7.59 -6.54
N HIS A 131 -7.94 7.95 -5.87
CA HIS A 131 -8.58 7.11 -4.87
C HIS A 131 -10.02 6.85 -5.28
N VAL A 132 -10.37 5.57 -5.44
CA VAL A 132 -11.65 5.16 -6.03
C VAL A 132 -12.33 4.13 -5.16
N LYS A 133 -13.63 4.33 -4.90
CA LYS A 133 -14.48 3.34 -4.26
C LYS A 133 -15.05 2.41 -5.30
N SER A 134 -14.82 1.11 -5.14
CA SER A 134 -15.42 0.12 -6.03
C SER A 134 -16.94 0.05 -5.82
N ASN A 135 -17.70 0.44 -6.84
CA ASN A 135 -19.15 0.34 -6.91
C ASN A 135 -19.60 0.41 -8.38
N ASN A 136 -20.89 0.21 -8.65
CA ASN A 136 -21.38 0.21 -10.03
C ASN A 136 -21.07 1.50 -10.79
N ARG A 137 -21.10 2.67 -10.12
CA ARG A 137 -20.85 3.96 -10.77
C ARG A 137 -19.38 4.10 -11.19
N SER A 138 -18.44 3.73 -10.33
CA SER A 138 -17.01 3.77 -10.68
C SER A 138 -16.64 2.73 -11.75
N ILE A 139 -17.29 1.55 -11.74
CA ILE A 139 -17.10 0.53 -12.79
C ILE A 139 -17.58 1.05 -14.15
N GLU A 140 -18.80 1.61 -14.23
CA GLU A 140 -19.30 2.16 -15.49
C GLU A 140 -18.48 3.37 -15.95
N PHE A 141 -18.05 4.23 -15.03
CA PHE A 141 -17.16 5.34 -15.35
C PHE A 141 -15.84 4.88 -15.98
N TYR A 142 -15.18 3.87 -15.41
CA TYR A 142 -13.94 3.36 -15.99
C TYR A 142 -14.14 2.73 -17.37
N ARG A 143 -15.27 2.05 -17.61
CA ARG A 143 -15.61 1.55 -18.96
C ARG A 143 -15.79 2.70 -19.94
N PHE A 144 -16.52 3.73 -19.54
CA PHE A 144 -16.73 4.92 -20.35
C PHE A 144 -15.41 5.65 -20.65
N TRP A 145 -14.57 5.88 -19.65
CA TRP A 145 -13.27 6.52 -19.82
C TRP A 145 -12.34 5.70 -20.72
N TYR A 146 -12.26 4.38 -20.53
CA TYR A 146 -11.47 3.49 -21.38
C TYR A 146 -11.94 3.51 -22.85
N ALA A 147 -13.26 3.44 -23.08
CA ALA A 147 -13.86 3.47 -24.42
C ALA A 147 -13.68 4.83 -25.11
N SER A 148 -13.63 5.92 -24.34
CA SER A 148 -13.44 7.28 -24.87
C SER A 148 -12.13 7.46 -25.64
N ARG A 149 -11.12 6.60 -25.41
CA ARG A 149 -9.86 6.61 -26.19
C ARG A 149 -10.06 6.35 -27.68
N GLU A 150 -11.13 5.66 -28.07
CA GLU A 150 -11.50 5.48 -29.47
C GLU A 150 -12.06 6.77 -30.09
N THR A 151 -12.71 7.61 -29.29
CA THR A 151 -13.27 8.91 -29.71
C THR A 151 -12.20 10.00 -29.77
N TYR A 152 -11.17 9.90 -28.91
CA TYR A 152 -10.09 10.88 -28.80
C TYR A 152 -8.71 10.25 -29.11
N PRO A 153 -8.48 9.77 -30.35
CA PRO A 153 -7.20 9.17 -30.72
C PRO A 153 -6.07 10.21 -30.62
N GLY A 154 -4.93 9.78 -30.06
CA GLY A 154 -3.74 10.63 -29.91
C GLY A 154 -3.72 11.51 -28.65
N TYR A 155 -4.79 11.54 -27.87
CA TYR A 155 -4.81 12.19 -26.56
C TYR A 155 -4.35 11.24 -25.45
N HIS A 156 -3.68 11.76 -24.43
CA HIS A 156 -3.33 10.99 -23.23
C HIS A 156 -4.54 10.82 -22.31
N ASP A 157 -4.51 9.81 -21.44
CA ASP A 157 -5.65 9.49 -20.56
C ASP A 157 -6.09 10.67 -19.68
N GLN A 158 -5.13 11.49 -19.22
CA GLN A 158 -5.37 12.75 -18.50
C GLN A 158 -6.16 13.76 -19.34
N ASP A 159 -5.78 13.95 -20.60
CA ASP A 159 -6.46 14.88 -21.50
C ASP A 159 -7.88 14.41 -21.79
N VAL A 160 -8.03 13.10 -22.03
CA VAL A 160 -9.34 12.46 -22.21
C VAL A 160 -10.20 12.69 -20.97
N LEU A 161 -9.68 12.48 -19.74
CA LEU A 161 -10.42 12.76 -18.51
C LEU A 161 -10.87 14.22 -18.41
N ASN A 162 -9.99 15.16 -18.78
CA ASN A 162 -10.30 16.58 -18.79
C ASN A 162 -11.42 16.95 -19.79
N ILE A 163 -11.58 16.18 -20.86
CA ILE A 163 -12.66 16.35 -21.83
C ILE A 163 -13.94 15.70 -21.31
N ILE A 164 -13.90 14.41 -20.98
CA ILE A 164 -15.11 13.61 -20.71
C ILE A 164 -15.76 13.91 -19.37
N LYS A 165 -15.07 14.57 -18.42
CA LYS A 165 -15.66 14.98 -17.14
C LYS A 165 -16.87 15.93 -17.31
N PHE A 166 -17.00 16.57 -18.47
CA PHE A 166 -18.13 17.42 -18.84
C PHE A 166 -19.21 16.68 -19.65
N ASP A 167 -18.97 15.42 -20.02
CA ASP A 167 -19.90 14.65 -20.85
C ASP A 167 -21.20 14.34 -20.07
N PRO A 168 -22.39 14.43 -20.69
CA PRO A 168 -23.66 14.06 -20.06
C PRO A 168 -23.66 12.66 -19.44
N SER A 169 -22.89 11.72 -20.00
CA SER A 169 -22.75 10.36 -19.51
C SER A 169 -22.24 10.31 -18.05
N ILE A 170 -21.41 11.26 -17.63
CA ILE A 170 -20.93 11.36 -16.23
C ILE A 170 -22.09 11.66 -15.28
N MET A 171 -22.99 12.56 -15.68
CA MET A 171 -24.19 12.90 -14.91
C MET A 171 -25.17 11.72 -14.89
N ASP A 172 -25.34 11.02 -16.01
CA ASP A 172 -26.23 9.85 -16.13
C ASP A 172 -25.76 8.67 -15.26
N ILE A 173 -24.44 8.46 -15.16
CA ILE A 173 -23.84 7.48 -14.23
C ILE A 173 -24.09 7.91 -12.77
N GLY A 174 -24.30 9.21 -12.51
CA GLY A 174 -24.42 9.77 -11.16
C GLY A 174 -23.12 9.66 -10.36
N LEU A 175 -21.97 9.71 -11.06
CA LEU A 175 -20.64 9.58 -10.45
C LEU A 175 -20.33 10.79 -9.56
N LYS A 176 -19.93 10.54 -8.31
CA LYS A 176 -19.45 11.60 -7.42
C LYS A 176 -17.94 11.74 -7.54
N ILE A 177 -17.52 12.71 -8.36
CA ILE A 177 -16.12 13.08 -8.53
C ILE A 177 -15.74 14.10 -7.45
N LYS A 178 -14.56 13.96 -6.86
CA LYS A 178 -13.91 15.04 -6.09
C LYS A 178 -12.50 15.29 -6.61
N PHE A 179 -12.13 16.56 -6.67
CA PHE A 179 -10.79 17.00 -7.00
C PHE A 179 -10.00 17.21 -5.71
N LEU A 180 -8.83 16.60 -5.64
CA LEU A 180 -7.97 16.68 -4.47
C LEU A 180 -7.16 17.97 -4.51
N ASP A 181 -7.14 18.67 -3.37
CA ASP A 181 -6.47 19.96 -3.17
C ASP A 181 -4.94 19.79 -3.28
N THR A 182 -4.31 20.64 -4.09
CA THR A 182 -2.85 20.70 -4.33
C THR A 182 -2.07 21.03 -3.06
N ALA A 183 -2.70 21.62 -2.05
CA ALA A 183 -2.11 21.79 -0.72
C ALA A 183 -1.75 20.44 -0.06
N TYR A 184 -2.49 19.37 -0.34
CA TYR A 184 -2.21 18.03 0.20
C TYR A 184 -1.65 17.08 -0.86
N PHE A 185 -2.14 17.18 -2.10
CA PHE A 185 -1.78 16.33 -3.23
C PHE A 185 -1.15 17.18 -4.32
N GLY A 186 0.00 17.77 -4.01
CA GLY A 186 0.67 18.72 -4.89
C GLY A 186 1.41 18.05 -6.05
N GLY A 187 1.98 18.89 -6.90
CA GLY A 187 2.91 18.46 -7.92
C GLY A 187 3.78 19.61 -8.40
N LEU A 188 4.75 19.38 -9.29
CA LEU A 188 5.61 20.44 -9.81
C LEU A 188 4.84 21.53 -10.59
N CYS A 189 3.67 21.24 -11.16
CA CYS A 189 2.80 22.27 -11.75
C CYS A 189 2.28 23.26 -10.69
N GLU A 190 1.97 22.74 -9.49
CA GLU A 190 1.40 23.48 -8.37
C GLU A 190 1.88 22.84 -7.06
N PRO A 191 3.10 23.21 -6.60
CA PRO A 191 3.71 22.58 -5.44
C PRO A 191 2.94 22.89 -4.16
N SER A 192 2.77 21.90 -3.29
CA SER A 192 2.19 22.12 -1.97
C SER A 192 3.07 23.09 -1.18
N GLU A 193 2.49 24.16 -0.64
CA GLU A 193 3.26 25.19 0.07
C GLU A 193 3.65 24.78 1.50
N ASP A 194 2.96 23.81 2.11
CA ASP A 194 3.14 23.45 3.52
C ASP A 194 3.55 21.97 3.71
N PHE A 195 4.83 21.79 4.03
CA PHE A 195 5.43 20.50 4.37
C PHE A 195 4.81 19.83 5.60
N ASN A 196 4.12 20.57 6.46
CA ASN A 196 3.41 20.01 7.61
C ASN A 196 2.15 19.24 7.20
N VAL A 197 1.60 19.50 6.02
CA VAL A 197 0.33 18.90 5.58
C VAL A 197 0.41 18.12 4.28
N VAL A 198 1.44 18.33 3.45
CA VAL A 198 1.63 17.61 2.18
C VAL A 198 1.57 16.09 2.38
N CYS A 199 0.72 15.42 1.60
CA CYS A 199 0.58 13.97 1.57
C CYS A 199 1.40 13.37 0.42
N THR A 200 1.25 13.93 -0.78
CA THR A 200 1.98 13.50 -1.97
C THR A 200 2.49 14.67 -2.79
N MET A 201 3.58 14.46 -3.53
CA MET A 201 4.04 15.36 -4.59
C MET A 201 4.28 14.57 -5.87
N HIS A 202 3.65 14.99 -6.98
CA HIS A 202 3.81 14.41 -8.32
C HIS A 202 4.82 15.23 -9.14
N ALA A 203 5.73 14.57 -9.86
CA ALA A 203 6.55 15.18 -10.91
C ALA A 203 5.77 15.34 -12.23
N ASN A 204 4.55 15.92 -12.14
CA ASN A 204 3.76 16.40 -13.26
C ASN A 204 4.39 17.65 -13.89
N CYS A 205 3.86 18.12 -15.03
CA CYS A 205 4.47 19.19 -15.83
C CYS A 205 5.95 18.95 -16.19
N CYS A 206 6.38 17.69 -16.20
CA CYS A 206 7.76 17.31 -16.44
C CYS A 206 7.86 16.20 -17.48
N TYR A 207 8.76 16.38 -18.44
CA TYR A 207 9.02 15.41 -19.50
C TYR A 207 10.42 14.83 -19.37
N GLY A 208 10.55 13.56 -19.73
CA GLY A 208 11.81 12.83 -19.71
C GLY A 208 12.12 12.23 -18.34
N LEU A 209 12.50 10.95 -18.36
CA LEU A 209 12.82 10.18 -17.16
C LEU A 209 13.96 10.81 -16.36
N ASN A 210 15.02 11.28 -17.01
CA ASN A 210 16.17 11.87 -16.32
C ASN A 210 15.80 13.15 -15.56
N SER A 211 15.01 14.03 -16.16
CA SER A 211 14.55 15.26 -15.49
C SER A 211 13.68 14.93 -14.29
N LYS A 212 12.73 14.01 -14.45
CA LYS A 212 11.91 13.50 -13.34
C LYS A 212 12.78 12.94 -12.21
N LEU A 213 13.73 12.07 -12.51
CA LEU A 213 14.62 11.47 -11.51
C LEU A 213 15.46 12.49 -10.74
N ILE A 214 15.93 13.55 -11.40
CA ILE A 214 16.68 14.63 -10.75
C ILE A 214 15.78 15.38 -9.78
N ASP A 215 14.62 15.84 -10.22
CA ASP A 215 13.71 16.63 -9.36
C ASP A 215 13.12 15.77 -8.22
N LEU A 216 12.88 14.47 -8.45
CA LEU A 216 12.52 13.54 -7.37
C LEU A 216 13.61 13.41 -6.30
N ARG A 217 14.89 13.40 -6.70
CA ARG A 217 16.01 13.38 -5.73
C ARG A 217 16.07 14.68 -4.93
N ILE A 218 15.84 15.83 -5.57
CA ILE A 218 15.83 17.14 -4.91
C ILE A 218 14.67 17.20 -3.91
N MET A 219 13.44 16.89 -4.32
CA MET A 219 12.29 16.83 -3.41
C MET A 219 12.54 15.90 -2.21
N LEU A 220 13.25 14.77 -2.41
CA LEU A 220 13.56 13.85 -1.32
C LEU A 220 14.58 14.46 -0.35
N GLN A 221 15.54 15.23 -0.85
CA GLN A 221 16.51 15.97 -0.04
C GLN A 221 15.82 17.07 0.78
N ASP A 222 14.94 17.86 0.15
CA ASP A 222 14.14 18.89 0.82
C ASP A 222 13.31 18.27 1.96
N TRP A 223 12.66 17.14 1.69
CA TRP A 223 11.88 16.42 2.70
C TRP A 223 12.73 15.91 3.86
N LYS A 224 13.90 15.31 3.58
CA LYS A 224 14.85 14.86 4.61
C LYS A 224 15.34 16.02 5.47
N TYR A 225 15.66 17.15 4.84
CA TYR A 225 16.05 18.35 5.56
C TYR A 225 14.92 18.82 6.47
N PHE A 226 13.69 18.97 5.94
CA PHE A 226 12.53 19.33 6.74
C PHE A 226 12.35 18.38 7.94
N LEU A 227 12.44 17.07 7.74
CA LEU A 227 12.31 16.08 8.82
C LEU A 227 13.38 16.24 9.91
N SER A 228 14.60 16.65 9.55
CA SER A 228 15.70 16.89 10.49
C SER A 228 15.51 18.12 11.39
N LEU A 229 14.58 19.02 11.05
CA LEU A 229 14.34 20.24 11.81
C LEU A 229 13.61 20.00 13.13
N PRO A 230 13.95 20.76 14.19
CA PRO A 230 13.14 20.86 15.41
C PRO A 230 11.70 21.30 15.13
N LEU A 231 10.77 20.88 15.99
CA LEU A 231 9.34 21.20 15.84
C LEU A 231 9.02 22.69 15.84
N THR A 232 9.80 23.50 16.57
CA THR A 232 9.65 24.97 16.59
C THR A 232 9.92 25.56 15.22
N LEU A 233 10.99 25.12 14.55
CA LEU A 233 11.35 25.56 13.20
C LEU A 233 10.37 25.05 12.15
N LYS A 234 9.86 23.82 12.28
CA LYS A 234 8.82 23.30 11.36
C LYS A 234 7.54 24.13 11.34
N LYS A 235 7.21 24.78 12.46
CA LYS A 235 6.02 25.64 12.60
C LYS A 235 6.26 27.09 12.17
N SER A 236 7.50 27.57 12.25
CA SER A 236 7.84 28.98 12.03
C SER A 236 8.56 29.25 10.72
N ALA A 237 9.20 28.24 10.13
CA ALA A 237 9.92 28.40 8.87
C ALA A 237 8.95 28.32 7.70
N MET A 238 8.94 29.35 6.86
CA MET A 238 8.48 29.22 5.48
C MET A 238 9.51 28.38 4.74
N PHE A 239 9.27 27.07 4.68
CA PHE A 239 10.11 26.13 3.92
C PHE A 239 9.52 26.00 2.52
N SER A 240 10.34 26.20 1.50
CA SER A 240 9.93 26.06 0.11
C SER A 240 10.65 24.88 -0.52
N TRP A 241 9.98 24.24 -1.48
CA TRP A 241 10.63 23.27 -2.35
C TRP A 241 11.73 23.93 -3.17
N THR A 242 12.81 23.21 -3.42
CA THR A 242 13.90 23.61 -4.32
C THR A 242 13.55 23.27 -5.79
N VAL A 243 12.57 22.38 -6.00
CA VAL A 243 12.03 22.01 -7.30
C VAL A 243 10.96 22.99 -7.81
N PRO A 244 10.67 23.00 -9.13
CA PRO A 244 11.37 22.29 -10.21
C PRO A 244 12.74 22.88 -10.52
N GLU A 245 13.72 22.03 -10.84
CA GLU A 245 15.01 22.46 -11.40
C GLU A 245 15.05 22.08 -12.89
N ASN A 246 15.04 20.79 -13.19
CA ASN A 246 15.12 20.28 -14.57
C ASN A 246 13.75 20.04 -15.22
N CYS A 247 12.68 20.04 -14.44
CA CYS A 247 11.31 20.03 -14.96
C CYS A 247 10.79 21.43 -15.32
N SER A 248 11.66 22.43 -15.50
CA SER A 248 11.27 23.81 -15.82
C SER A 248 10.67 23.97 -17.23
N LEU A 249 9.97 25.09 -17.46
CA LEU A 249 9.34 25.43 -18.75
C LEU A 249 10.35 25.40 -19.93
N ASP A 250 11.63 25.68 -19.69
CA ASP A 250 12.67 25.63 -20.73
C ASP A 250 12.87 24.21 -21.28
N SER A 251 12.69 23.20 -20.44
CA SER A 251 12.70 21.78 -20.83
C SER A 251 11.50 21.39 -21.70
N LEU A 252 10.39 22.14 -21.62
CA LEU A 252 9.21 21.96 -22.47
C LEU A 252 9.46 22.44 -23.90
N HIS A 253 10.14 23.58 -24.05
CA HIS A 253 10.45 24.16 -25.36
C HIS A 253 11.44 23.30 -26.16
N TYR A 254 12.42 22.67 -25.51
CA TYR A 254 13.39 21.81 -26.19
C TYR A 254 12.74 20.57 -26.83
N ASN A 255 11.83 19.91 -26.12
CA ASN A 255 11.15 18.72 -26.65
C ASN A 255 10.09 19.05 -27.71
N SER A 256 9.36 20.17 -27.56
CA SER A 256 8.43 20.61 -28.61
C SER A 256 9.14 20.88 -29.93
N THR A 257 10.39 21.35 -29.90
CA THR A 257 11.19 21.65 -31.10
C THR A 257 11.75 20.37 -31.74
N ARG A 258 12.04 19.34 -30.94
CA ARG A 258 12.58 18.05 -31.40
C ARG A 258 11.53 17.11 -32.00
N MET A 259 10.26 17.23 -31.60
CA MET A 259 9.15 16.47 -32.21
C MET A 259 8.64 17.06 -33.53
N SER A 260 9.08 18.28 -33.89
CA SER A 260 8.72 18.98 -35.13
C SER A 260 9.81 18.94 -36.21
N LEU A 261 10.85 18.11 -36.04
CA LEU A 261 11.91 17.81 -37.02
C LEU A 261 11.90 16.31 -37.36
#